data_AF-U5MV86-F1
#
_entry.id   AF-U5MV86-F1
#
_cell.length_a   1.000
_cell.length_b   1.000
_cell.length_c   1.000
_cell.angle_alpha   90.00
_cell.angle_beta   90.00
_cell.angle_gamma   90.00
#
_symmetry.space_group_name_H-M   'P 1'
#
loop_
_entity.id
_entity.type
_entity.pdbx_description
1 polymer ?
#
loop_
_entity_poly.entity_id
_entity_poly.type
_entity_poly.pdbx_seq_one_letter_code
_entity_poly.pdbx_strand_id
1 'polypeptide(L)'
;MKNSKKLILIIFLVTTLTTGLVGCKTNLEKIQDNLNKDDYSDAFNQIRRVSTDEDKSKLMDMLNNKVNDIKEQFMNGQIDGTLAISNLQKFKNIKGMEDTISNYIKEINALMDSQKGFADGQRGEKEKDYATALEGYSNVISSDSEHYEIAQAKFKELSNTVEAESLATIEKTKIHVNNTSNKNLYPDQMQVIMNNKSQKIITKFTVGILGYDENGNPIEIKNTQNDYTGYEFIGAGENISIMPGEAWGEQYGWNLASDNKIKTILACVKTLEFKDGSKWENPLYNIWLQEHKEKNNKSKMS
;
A
#
# COMPACT_ATOMS: atom_id res chain seq x y z
N MET A 1 -8.81 -29.35 19.34
CA MET A 1 -7.91 -29.10 20.48
C MET A 1 -8.06 -27.66 20.90
N LYS A 2 -8.47 -27.45 22.16
CA LYS A 2 -8.84 -26.17 22.78
C LYS A 2 -7.56 -25.38 23.09
N ASN A 3 -7.34 -24.23 22.43
CA ASN A 3 -6.34 -23.27 22.91
C ASN A 3 -7.06 -22.15 23.67
N SER A 4 -6.95 -22.26 24.98
CA SER A 4 -7.45 -21.34 25.99
C SER A 4 -6.80 -19.96 25.84
N LYS A 5 -7.61 -18.94 25.54
CA LYS A 5 -7.24 -17.54 25.77
C LYS A 5 -7.01 -17.37 27.28
N LYS A 6 -5.75 -17.19 27.69
CA LYS A 6 -5.42 -16.81 29.07
C LYS A 6 -5.85 -15.37 29.26
N LEU A 7 -6.99 -15.19 29.93
CA LEU A 7 -7.46 -13.90 30.42
C LEU A 7 -6.54 -13.49 31.59
N ILE A 8 -5.54 -12.66 31.31
CA ILE A 8 -4.71 -12.06 32.36
C ILE A 8 -5.50 -10.87 32.91
N LEU A 9 -6.21 -11.13 34.00
CA LEU A 9 -6.92 -10.13 34.79
C LEU A 9 -5.88 -9.39 35.66
N ILE A 10 -5.39 -8.24 35.19
CA ILE A 10 -4.54 -7.37 36.00
C ILE A 10 -5.46 -6.47 36.83
N ILE A 11 -5.67 -6.86 38.08
CA ILE A 11 -6.28 -6.02 39.10
C ILE A 11 -5.20 -5.09 39.63
N PHE A 12 -5.19 -3.83 39.20
CA PHE A 12 -4.42 -2.77 39.87
C PHE A 12 -5.23 -2.27 41.08
N LEU A 13 -5.09 -2.96 42.22
CA LEU A 13 -5.58 -2.46 43.50
C LEU A 13 -4.45 -1.68 44.18
N VAL A 14 -4.36 -0.37 43.90
CA VAL A 14 -3.51 0.54 44.68
C VAL A 14 -4.41 1.26 45.67
N THR A 15 -4.62 0.64 46.83
CA THR A 15 -5.23 1.31 47.99
C THR A 15 -4.14 2.05 48.76
N THR A 16 -3.94 3.32 48.44
CA THR A 16 -3.34 4.27 49.39
C THR A 16 -4.46 5.04 50.05
N LEU A 17 -4.80 4.65 51.28
CA LEU A 17 -5.52 5.53 52.21
C LEU A 17 -4.62 6.74 52.47
N THR A 18 -4.94 7.88 51.87
CA THR A 18 -4.44 9.17 52.33
C THR A 18 -5.57 9.86 53.07
N THR A 19 -5.37 9.99 54.38
CA THR A 19 -6.14 10.81 55.31
C THR A 19 -6.41 12.20 54.75
N GLY A 20 -7.65 12.66 54.91
CA GLY A 20 -8.16 13.90 54.35
C GLY A 20 -7.37 15.16 54.76
N LEU A 21 -6.94 15.88 53.74
CA LEU A 21 -6.83 17.33 53.71
C LEU A 21 -7.73 17.78 52.56
N VAL A 22 -8.85 18.45 52.86
CA VAL A 22 -9.67 19.11 51.83
C VAL A 22 -8.95 20.39 51.42
N GLY A 23 -7.82 20.22 50.73
CA GLY A 23 -7.15 21.30 50.01
C GLY A 23 -7.87 21.53 48.69
N CYS A 24 -8.10 22.79 48.32
CA CYS A 24 -8.60 23.12 46.99
C CYS A 24 -7.69 22.51 45.93
N LYS A 25 -8.23 21.63 45.06
CA LYS A 25 -7.49 21.08 43.92
C LYS A 25 -6.89 22.22 43.09
N THR A 26 -5.64 22.07 42.71
CA THR A 26 -4.92 22.96 41.79
C THR A 26 -5.60 22.93 40.41
N ASN A 27 -5.30 23.93 39.56
CA ASN A 27 -5.86 23.95 38.21
C ASN A 27 -5.39 22.74 37.38
N LEU A 28 -4.13 22.31 37.53
CA LEU A 28 -3.60 21.14 36.85
C LEU A 28 -4.27 19.84 37.30
N GLU A 29 -4.51 19.64 38.60
CA GLU A 29 -5.22 18.46 39.11
C GLU A 29 -6.66 18.38 38.57
N LYS A 30 -7.35 19.52 38.45
CA LYS A 30 -8.70 19.57 37.86
C LYS A 30 -8.69 19.22 36.38
N ILE A 31 -7.68 19.70 35.63
CA ILE A 31 -7.50 19.32 34.23
C ILE A 31 -7.28 17.81 34.13
N GLN A 32 -6.39 17.25 34.97
CA GLN A 32 -6.09 15.82 34.95
C GLN A 32 -7.31 14.96 35.25
N ASP A 33 -8.08 15.31 36.29
CA ASP A 33 -9.31 14.60 36.65
C ASP A 33 -10.33 14.60 35.52
N ASN A 34 -10.49 15.74 34.84
CA ASN A 34 -11.43 15.88 33.75
C ASN A 34 -10.98 15.09 32.52
N LEU A 35 -9.67 15.10 32.20
CA LEU A 35 -9.11 14.26 31.13
C LEU A 35 -9.29 12.76 31.41
N ASN A 36 -9.11 12.32 32.66
CA ASN A 36 -9.28 10.92 33.06
C ASN A 36 -10.74 10.46 33.01
N LYS A 37 -11.71 11.39 33.12
CA LYS A 37 -13.15 11.14 33.01
C LYS A 37 -13.69 11.34 31.59
N ASP A 38 -12.82 11.66 30.63
CA ASP A 38 -13.16 12.04 29.25
C ASP A 38 -14.10 13.26 29.15
N ASP A 39 -14.11 14.11 30.18
CA ASP A 39 -14.81 15.40 30.19
C ASP A 39 -13.92 16.50 29.59
N TYR A 40 -13.81 16.47 28.26
CA TYR A 40 -12.91 17.36 27.53
C TYR A 40 -13.35 18.82 27.53
N SER A 41 -14.65 19.11 27.66
CA SER A 41 -15.16 20.48 27.60
C SER A 41 -14.63 21.30 28.78
N ASP A 42 -14.76 20.77 29.99
CA ASP A 42 -14.30 21.44 31.20
C ASP A 42 -12.77 21.46 31.28
N ALA A 43 -12.09 20.39 30.86
CA ALA A 43 -10.64 20.36 30.76
C ALA A 43 -10.11 21.49 29.85
N PHE A 44 -10.67 21.66 28.65
CA PHE A 44 -10.20 22.66 27.69
C PHE A 44 -10.49 24.10 28.13
N ASN A 45 -11.59 24.32 28.85
CA ASN A 45 -11.85 25.62 29.47
C ASN A 45 -10.80 25.99 30.52
N GLN A 46 -10.31 25.00 31.28
CA GLN A 46 -9.28 25.22 32.31
C GLN A 46 -7.87 25.38 31.73
N ILE A 47 -7.56 24.73 30.60
CA ILE A 47 -6.29 24.86 29.88
C ILE A 47 -5.97 26.32 29.54
N ARG A 48 -6.98 27.09 29.10
CA ARG A 48 -6.83 28.52 28.75
C ARG A 48 -6.37 29.40 29.91
N ARG A 49 -6.46 28.90 31.16
CA ARG A 49 -6.10 29.62 32.39
C ARG A 49 -4.69 29.30 32.88
N VAL A 50 -3.98 28.37 32.23
CA VAL A 50 -2.59 28.03 32.55
C VAL A 50 -1.66 29.09 31.95
N SER A 51 -0.90 29.79 32.80
CA SER A 51 -0.12 30.97 32.39
C SER A 51 1.39 30.83 32.59
N THR A 52 1.83 30.07 33.60
CA THR A 52 3.27 29.89 33.90
C THR A 52 3.92 28.90 32.95
N ASP A 53 5.20 29.09 32.63
CA ASP A 53 5.89 28.20 31.70
C ASP A 53 6.12 26.79 32.28
N GLU A 54 6.32 26.68 33.60
CA GLU A 54 6.38 25.40 34.29
C GLU A 54 5.06 24.62 34.20
N ASP A 55 3.92 25.28 34.45
CA ASP A 55 2.61 24.62 34.38
C ASP A 55 2.22 24.30 32.93
N LYS A 56 2.64 25.11 31.94
CA LYS A 56 2.47 24.79 30.52
C LYS A 56 3.22 23.51 30.15
N SER A 57 4.45 23.32 30.64
CA SER A 57 5.20 22.08 30.38
C SER A 57 4.48 20.87 30.97
N LYS A 58 4.08 20.94 32.25
CA LYS A 58 3.32 19.85 32.91
C LYS A 58 2.01 19.57 32.20
N LEU A 59 1.31 20.61 31.75
CA LEU A 59 0.09 20.46 30.96
C LEU A 59 0.37 19.71 29.66
N MET A 60 1.42 20.05 28.92
CA MET A 60 1.76 19.34 27.68
C MET A 60 2.07 17.87 27.93
N ASP A 61 2.78 17.53 29.01
CA ASP A 61 3.01 16.13 29.40
C ASP A 61 1.70 15.38 29.66
N MET A 62 0.77 16.01 30.39
CA MET A 62 -0.56 15.43 30.66
C MET A 62 -1.37 15.20 29.37
N LEU A 63 -1.34 16.17 28.45
CA LEU A 63 -2.04 16.06 27.17
C LEU A 63 -1.43 14.97 26.30
N ASN A 64 -0.10 14.93 26.18
CA ASN A 64 0.63 13.88 25.45
C ASN A 64 0.32 12.49 26.01
N ASN A 65 0.32 12.34 27.33
CA ASN A 65 -0.04 11.08 27.97
C ASN A 65 -1.47 10.66 27.66
N LYS A 66 -2.44 11.58 27.70
CA LYS A 66 -3.85 11.26 27.40
C LYS A 66 -4.06 10.87 25.94
N VAL A 67 -3.43 11.56 24.99
CA VAL A 67 -3.59 11.21 23.56
C VAL A 67 -2.88 9.92 23.21
N ASN A 68 -1.77 9.60 23.91
CA ASN A 68 -1.11 8.30 23.80
C ASN A 68 -1.99 7.18 24.39
N ASP A 69 -2.64 7.39 25.54
CA ASP A 69 -3.61 6.45 26.11
C ASP A 69 -4.75 6.14 25.12
N ILE A 70 -5.31 7.15 24.45
CA ILE A 70 -6.34 6.93 23.41
C ILE A 70 -5.81 6.05 22.27
N LYS A 71 -4.60 6.32 21.78
CA LYS A 71 -3.96 5.49 20.75
C LYS A 71 -3.78 4.05 21.22
N GLU A 72 -3.20 3.85 22.41
CA GLU A 72 -2.97 2.52 22.99
C GLU A 72 -4.27 1.74 23.21
N GLN A 73 -5.34 2.42 23.63
CA GLN A 73 -6.67 1.79 23.73
C GLN A 73 -7.14 1.22 22.39
N PHE A 74 -6.90 1.93 21.29
CA PHE A 74 -7.18 1.39 19.95
C PHE A 74 -6.26 0.22 19.59
N MET A 75 -4.95 0.37 19.78
CA MET A 75 -3.98 -0.69 19.45
C MET A 75 -4.25 -1.99 20.22
N ASN A 76 -4.77 -1.88 21.45
CA ASN A 76 -5.16 -3.01 22.29
C ASN A 76 -6.62 -3.47 22.09
N GLY A 77 -7.35 -2.90 21.13
CA GLY A 77 -8.73 -3.28 20.81
C GLY A 77 -9.76 -2.91 21.88
N GLN A 78 -9.44 -1.99 22.79
CA GLN A 78 -10.35 -1.51 23.84
C GLN A 78 -11.38 -0.52 23.28
N ILE A 79 -11.01 0.25 22.26
CA ILE A 79 -11.89 1.13 21.49
C ILE A 79 -11.70 0.88 19.99
N ASP A 80 -12.73 1.18 19.18
CA ASP A 80 -12.58 1.15 17.72
C ASP A 80 -11.86 2.40 17.19
N GLY A 81 -11.34 2.30 15.97
CA GLY A 81 -10.56 3.38 15.36
C GLY A 81 -11.36 4.66 15.09
N THR A 82 -12.68 4.54 14.85
CA THR A 82 -13.55 5.72 14.63
C THR A 82 -13.67 6.52 15.92
N LEU A 83 -13.90 5.84 17.04
CA LEU A 83 -13.95 6.45 18.37
C LEU A 83 -12.59 7.05 18.76
N ALA A 84 -11.49 6.32 18.51
CA ALA A 84 -10.14 6.81 18.78
C ALA A 84 -9.82 8.11 18.01
N ILE A 85 -10.08 8.13 16.70
CA ILE A 85 -9.88 9.31 15.85
C ILE A 85 -10.76 10.48 16.33
N SER A 86 -12.03 10.22 16.65
CA SER A 86 -12.95 11.24 17.16
C SER A 86 -12.43 11.85 18.47
N ASN A 87 -11.91 11.03 19.39
CA ASN A 87 -11.35 11.51 20.65
C ASN A 87 -10.05 12.31 20.43
N LEU A 88 -9.15 11.86 19.56
CA LEU A 88 -7.92 12.58 19.23
C LEU A 88 -8.19 13.95 18.58
N GLN A 89 -9.18 14.03 17.69
CA GLN A 89 -9.54 15.28 17.00
C GLN A 89 -9.93 16.41 17.97
N LYS A 90 -10.45 16.08 19.16
CA LYS A 90 -10.80 17.07 20.19
C LYS A 90 -9.58 17.88 20.66
N PHE A 91 -8.39 17.29 20.60
CA PHE A 91 -7.13 17.92 21.02
C PHE A 91 -6.43 18.70 19.90
N LYS A 92 -6.88 18.57 18.64
CA LYS A 92 -6.19 19.12 17.46
C LYS A 92 -6.03 20.64 17.50
N ASN A 93 -6.93 21.36 18.17
CA ASN A 93 -6.90 22.82 18.25
C ASN A 93 -6.09 23.36 19.45
N ILE A 94 -5.45 22.47 20.22
CA ILE A 94 -4.55 22.87 21.30
C ILE A 94 -3.17 23.11 20.71
N LYS A 95 -2.66 24.33 20.87
CA LYS A 95 -1.35 24.74 20.35
C LYS A 95 -0.24 23.80 20.83
N GLY A 96 0.52 23.24 19.89
CA GLY A 96 1.62 22.31 20.13
C GLY A 96 1.22 20.84 20.09
N MET A 97 -0.05 20.52 19.84
CA MET A 97 -0.56 19.14 19.70
C MET A 97 -0.86 18.75 18.25
N GLU A 98 -0.85 19.70 17.32
CA GLU A 98 -1.35 19.53 15.94
C GLU A 98 -0.67 18.36 15.21
N ASP A 99 0.66 18.32 15.28
CA ASP A 99 1.48 17.31 14.61
C ASP A 99 1.35 15.93 15.27
N THR A 100 1.39 15.87 16.61
CA THR A 100 1.20 14.62 17.37
C THR A 100 -0.14 13.98 17.06
N ILE A 101 -1.22 14.76 17.08
CA ILE A 101 -2.57 14.27 16.76
C ILE A 101 -2.66 13.81 15.31
N SER A 102 -2.09 14.56 14.37
CA SER A 102 -2.11 14.19 12.96
C SER A 102 -1.34 12.89 12.71
N ASN A 103 -0.20 12.70 13.38
CA ASN A 103 0.59 11.47 13.31
C ASN A 103 -0.16 10.28 13.89
N TYR A 104 -0.77 10.39 15.08
CA TYR A 104 -1.53 9.28 15.66
C TYR A 104 -2.75 8.90 14.82
N ILE A 105 -3.48 9.87 14.26
CA ILE A 105 -4.59 9.58 13.34
C ILE A 105 -4.08 8.85 12.10
N LYS A 106 -2.92 9.25 11.54
CA LYS A 106 -2.30 8.57 10.40
C LYS A 106 -1.94 7.12 10.73
N GLU A 107 -1.35 6.86 11.89
CA GLU A 107 -0.99 5.51 12.34
C GLU A 107 -2.24 4.63 12.55
N ILE A 108 -3.29 5.17 13.16
CA ILE A 108 -4.57 4.47 13.35
C ILE A 108 -5.19 4.11 12.00
N ASN A 109 -5.29 5.07 11.07
CA ASN A 109 -5.82 4.81 9.73
C ASN A 109 -4.99 3.75 8.99
N ALA A 110 -3.67 3.82 9.07
CA ALA A 110 -2.80 2.82 8.44
C ALA A 110 -3.04 1.40 8.98
N LEU A 111 -3.24 1.25 10.29
CA LEU A 111 -3.58 -0.05 10.89
C LEU A 111 -4.98 -0.51 10.47
N MET A 112 -5.97 0.38 10.42
CA MET A 112 -7.32 0.05 9.95
C MET A 112 -7.31 -0.42 8.49
N ASP A 113 -6.57 0.27 7.62
CA ASP A 113 -6.41 -0.09 6.21
C ASP A 113 -5.69 -1.43 6.05
N SER A 114 -4.68 -1.70 6.89
CA SER A 114 -4.01 -3.00 6.96
C SER A 114 -4.96 -4.14 7.35
N GLN A 115 -5.75 -3.97 8.41
CA GLN A 115 -6.73 -4.97 8.86
C GLN A 115 -7.79 -5.21 7.79
N LYS A 116 -8.25 -4.15 7.11
CA LYS A 116 -9.13 -4.26 5.97
C LYS A 116 -8.48 -5.02 4.81
N GLY A 117 -7.22 -4.71 4.49
CA GLY A 117 -6.43 -5.41 3.47
C GLY A 117 -6.34 -6.91 3.74
N PHE A 118 -6.08 -7.31 4.99
CA PHE A 118 -6.08 -8.71 5.38
C PHE A 118 -7.44 -9.39 5.16
N ALA A 119 -8.54 -8.73 5.55
CA ALA A 119 -9.89 -9.24 5.35
C ALA A 119 -10.26 -9.37 3.86
N ASP A 120 -9.89 -8.37 3.04
CA ASP A 120 -10.05 -8.43 1.58
C ASP A 120 -9.20 -9.55 0.97
N GLY A 121 -7.97 -9.74 1.47
CA GLY A 121 -7.09 -10.86 1.13
C GLY A 121 -7.79 -12.21 1.29
N GLN A 122 -8.32 -12.45 2.49
CA GLN A 122 -9.04 -13.69 2.82
C GLN A 122 -10.31 -13.88 1.98
N ARG A 123 -11.05 -12.81 1.73
CA ARG A 123 -12.26 -12.85 0.90
C ARG A 123 -11.90 -13.19 -0.55
N GLY A 124 -10.91 -12.52 -1.12
CA GLY A 124 -10.44 -12.76 -2.48
C GLY A 124 -9.96 -14.20 -2.67
N GLU A 125 -9.19 -14.74 -1.72
CA GLU A 125 -8.72 -16.13 -1.76
C GLU A 125 -9.92 -17.11 -1.79
N LYS A 126 -10.91 -16.89 -0.91
CA LYS A 126 -12.12 -17.72 -0.84
C LYS A 126 -12.96 -17.64 -2.13
N GLU A 127 -13.05 -16.47 -2.74
CA GLU A 127 -13.83 -16.19 -3.94
C GLU A 127 -13.06 -16.54 -5.23
N LYS A 128 -11.77 -16.90 -5.13
CA LYS A 128 -10.83 -17.06 -6.24
C LYS A 128 -10.63 -15.79 -7.07
N ASP A 129 -10.91 -14.63 -6.48
CA ASP A 129 -10.50 -13.33 -6.99
C ASP A 129 -9.08 -13.06 -6.52
N TYR A 130 -8.11 -13.62 -7.25
CA TYR A 130 -6.71 -13.55 -6.87
C TYR A 130 -6.13 -12.14 -6.95
N ALA A 131 -6.69 -11.25 -7.78
CA ALA A 131 -6.23 -9.86 -7.85
C ALA A 131 -6.52 -9.16 -6.52
N THR A 132 -7.77 -9.23 -6.05
CA THR A 132 -8.16 -8.71 -4.74
C THR A 132 -7.40 -9.39 -3.61
N ALA A 133 -7.20 -10.71 -3.68
CA ALA A 133 -6.51 -11.45 -2.63
C ALA A 133 -5.06 -10.98 -2.44
N LEU A 134 -4.32 -10.90 -3.54
CA LEU A 134 -2.92 -10.51 -3.55
C LEU A 134 -2.75 -9.03 -3.17
N GLU A 135 -3.57 -8.13 -3.70
CA GLU A 135 -3.55 -6.72 -3.33
C GLU A 135 -3.84 -6.55 -1.82
N GLY A 136 -4.89 -7.20 -1.33
CA GLY A 136 -5.27 -7.17 0.09
C GLY A 136 -4.14 -7.61 1.01
N TYR A 137 -3.52 -8.77 0.74
CA TYR A 137 -2.39 -9.25 1.54
C TYR A 137 -1.14 -8.37 1.43
N SER A 138 -0.89 -7.77 0.25
CA SER A 138 0.26 -6.87 0.06
C SER A 138 0.15 -5.55 0.83
N ASN A 139 -1.09 -5.13 1.16
CA ASN A 139 -1.37 -3.90 1.88
C ASN A 139 -1.23 -4.05 3.41
N VAL A 140 -1.03 -5.27 3.92
CA VAL A 140 -0.89 -5.50 5.37
C VAL A 140 0.49 -5.03 5.83
N ILE A 141 0.53 -4.15 6.82
CA ILE A 141 1.76 -3.49 7.31
C ILE A 141 2.33 -4.18 8.55
N SER A 142 3.62 -3.98 8.82
CA SER A 142 4.32 -4.65 9.93
C SER A 142 3.84 -4.26 11.33
N SER A 143 3.20 -3.09 11.50
CA SER A 143 2.58 -2.72 12.77
C SER A 143 1.29 -3.48 13.06
N ASP A 144 0.68 -4.14 12.06
CA ASP A 144 -0.41 -5.10 12.24
C ASP A 144 0.13 -6.47 12.65
N SER A 145 0.67 -6.53 13.87
CA SER A 145 1.40 -7.69 14.38
C SER A 145 0.61 -9.01 14.39
N GLU A 146 -0.72 -8.93 14.43
CA GLU A 146 -1.59 -10.12 14.39
C GLU A 146 -1.66 -10.75 13.00
N HIS A 147 -1.62 -9.92 11.95
CA HIS A 147 -1.90 -10.36 10.58
C HIS A 147 -0.68 -10.35 9.66
N TYR A 148 0.35 -9.55 9.93
CA TYR A 148 1.44 -9.29 8.99
C TYR A 148 2.13 -10.55 8.47
N GLU A 149 2.66 -11.39 9.36
CA GLU A 149 3.38 -12.61 8.95
C GLU A 149 2.47 -13.59 8.18
N ILE A 150 1.20 -13.67 8.57
CA ILE A 150 0.21 -14.51 7.88
C ILE A 150 -0.05 -13.98 6.47
N ALA A 151 -0.23 -12.66 6.34
CA ALA A 151 -0.46 -11.99 5.07
C ALA A 151 0.73 -12.17 4.12
N GLN A 152 1.97 -11.99 4.61
CA GLN A 152 3.18 -12.17 3.81
C GLN A 152 3.35 -13.62 3.33
N ALA A 153 3.08 -14.59 4.20
CA ALA A 153 3.11 -16.00 3.82
C ALA A 153 2.05 -16.33 2.77
N LYS A 154 0.82 -15.84 2.96
CA LYS A 154 -0.30 -16.04 2.02
C LYS A 154 -0.07 -15.37 0.68
N PHE A 155 0.43 -14.13 0.68
CA PHE A 155 0.83 -13.44 -0.53
C PHE A 155 1.84 -14.26 -1.34
N LYS A 156 2.91 -14.74 -0.68
CA LYS A 156 3.94 -15.54 -1.35
C LYS A 156 3.39 -16.86 -1.91
N GLU A 157 2.60 -17.58 -1.13
CA GLU A 157 1.96 -18.83 -1.56
C GLU A 157 1.07 -18.61 -2.80
N LEU A 158 0.25 -17.56 -2.75
CA LEU A 158 -0.70 -17.27 -3.80
C LEU A 158 -0.02 -16.73 -5.06
N SER A 159 1.00 -15.88 -4.92
CA SER A 159 1.80 -15.39 -6.05
C SER A 159 2.43 -16.55 -6.81
N ASN A 160 3.05 -17.51 -6.12
CA ASN A 160 3.63 -18.69 -6.75
C ASN A 160 2.57 -19.52 -7.50
N THR A 161 1.37 -19.65 -6.92
CA THR A 161 0.26 -20.37 -7.54
C THR A 161 -0.18 -19.68 -8.83
N VAL A 162 -0.42 -18.36 -8.77
CA VAL A 162 -0.84 -17.57 -9.94
C VAL A 162 0.23 -17.55 -11.03
N GLU A 163 1.52 -17.45 -10.68
CA GLU A 163 2.63 -17.53 -11.64
C GLU A 163 2.68 -18.88 -12.35
N ALA A 164 2.52 -19.98 -11.60
CA ALA A 164 2.50 -21.32 -12.16
C ALA A 164 1.32 -21.54 -13.11
N GLU A 165 0.15 -20.98 -12.77
CA GLU A 165 -1.09 -21.07 -13.54
C GLU A 165 -1.22 -20.01 -14.65
N SER A 166 -0.24 -19.10 -14.80
CA SER A 166 -0.29 -18.05 -15.82
C SER A 166 -0.43 -18.61 -17.23
N LEU A 167 -1.38 -18.05 -17.98
CA LEU A 167 -1.75 -18.48 -19.32
C LEU A 167 -0.80 -17.98 -20.42
N ALA A 168 0.07 -17.03 -20.09
CA ALA A 168 1.13 -16.54 -20.95
C ALA A 168 2.32 -16.04 -20.13
N THR A 169 3.49 -15.99 -20.76
CA THR A 169 4.72 -15.49 -20.14
C THR A 169 5.48 -14.60 -21.10
N ILE A 170 6.18 -13.59 -20.57
CA ILE A 170 7.18 -12.85 -21.33
C ILE A 170 8.49 -13.63 -21.24
N GLU A 171 8.93 -14.20 -22.36
CA GLU A 171 10.18 -14.98 -22.42
C GLU A 171 11.40 -14.07 -22.58
N LYS A 172 11.23 -12.98 -23.30
CA LYS A 172 12.32 -12.06 -23.61
C LYS A 172 11.79 -10.66 -23.91
N THR A 173 12.57 -9.68 -23.51
CA THR A 173 12.44 -8.30 -23.98
C THR A 173 13.75 -7.82 -24.59
N LYS A 174 13.68 -6.94 -25.58
CA LYS A 174 14.86 -6.27 -26.14
C LYS A 174 14.48 -4.95 -26.81
N ILE A 175 15.46 -4.05 -26.88
CA ILE A 175 15.43 -2.94 -27.83
C ILE A 175 15.99 -3.45 -29.16
N HIS A 176 15.16 -3.43 -30.20
CA HIS A 176 15.58 -3.75 -31.55
C HIS A 176 16.02 -2.48 -32.27
N VAL A 177 17.28 -2.44 -32.67
CA VAL A 177 17.86 -1.32 -33.41
C VAL A 177 17.59 -1.50 -34.89
N ASN A 178 16.68 -0.70 -35.45
CA ASN A 178 16.30 -0.80 -36.86
C ASN A 178 17.32 -0.12 -37.79
N ASN A 179 17.86 1.03 -37.39
CA ASN A 179 18.87 1.76 -38.16
C ASN A 179 19.73 2.62 -37.23
N THR A 180 21.05 2.67 -37.41
CA THR A 180 21.95 3.44 -36.53
C THR A 180 22.00 4.93 -36.85
N SER A 181 21.60 5.34 -38.05
CA SER A 181 21.83 6.70 -38.58
C SER A 181 20.54 7.47 -38.85
N ASN A 182 19.43 6.79 -39.14
CA ASN A 182 18.15 7.44 -39.46
C ASN A 182 16.99 6.89 -38.61
N LYS A 183 16.96 7.31 -37.34
CA LYS A 183 15.94 6.92 -36.36
C LYS A 183 14.56 7.52 -36.61
N ASN A 184 14.48 8.61 -37.37
CA ASN A 184 13.18 9.24 -37.68
C ASN A 184 12.39 8.41 -38.69
N LEU A 185 13.06 7.83 -39.70
CA LEU A 185 12.42 6.94 -40.68
C LEU A 185 12.35 5.49 -40.21
N TYR A 186 13.35 5.04 -39.44
CA TYR A 186 13.48 3.67 -38.96
C TYR A 186 13.71 3.67 -37.44
N PRO A 187 12.68 4.01 -36.66
CA PRO A 187 12.78 4.09 -35.20
C PRO A 187 13.14 2.75 -34.60
N ASP A 188 13.87 2.76 -33.50
CA ASP A 188 14.11 1.55 -32.71
C ASP A 188 12.79 1.05 -32.11
N GLN A 189 12.73 -0.23 -31.78
CA GLN A 189 11.50 -0.86 -31.32
C GLN A 189 11.67 -1.54 -29.97
N MET A 190 10.69 -1.35 -29.10
CA MET A 190 10.47 -2.18 -27.93
C MET A 190 9.87 -3.51 -28.39
N GLN A 191 10.66 -4.58 -28.37
CA GLN A 191 10.20 -5.93 -28.71
C GLN A 191 9.96 -6.74 -27.43
N VAL A 192 8.77 -7.31 -27.34
CA VAL A 192 8.33 -8.17 -26.24
C VAL A 192 7.94 -9.51 -26.84
N ILE A 193 8.67 -10.55 -26.44
CA ILE A 193 8.45 -11.91 -26.91
C ILE A 193 7.60 -12.62 -25.86
N MET A 194 6.33 -12.86 -26.21
CA MET A 194 5.33 -13.48 -25.34
C MET A 194 5.02 -14.89 -25.84
N ASN A 195 5.03 -15.87 -24.95
CA ASN A 195 4.66 -17.25 -25.25
C ASN A 195 3.26 -17.57 -24.69
N ASN A 196 2.47 -18.26 -25.50
CA ASN A 196 1.15 -18.77 -25.13
C ASN A 196 1.28 -20.11 -24.41
N LYS A 197 1.12 -20.10 -23.09
CA LYS A 197 1.12 -21.32 -22.26
C LYS A 197 -0.23 -22.00 -22.17
N SER A 198 -1.30 -21.34 -22.63
CA SER A 198 -2.66 -21.86 -22.59
C SER A 198 -2.88 -22.93 -23.67
N GLN A 199 -3.99 -23.66 -23.54
CA GLN A 199 -4.48 -24.58 -24.58
C GLN A 199 -5.45 -23.90 -25.57
N LYS A 200 -5.53 -22.57 -25.55
CA LYS A 200 -6.44 -21.76 -26.38
C LYS A 200 -5.67 -20.88 -27.34
N ILE A 201 -6.30 -20.52 -28.45
CA ILE A 201 -5.74 -19.57 -29.41
C ILE A 201 -5.98 -18.15 -28.89
N ILE A 202 -4.91 -17.38 -28.69
CA ILE A 202 -4.98 -15.96 -28.30
C ILE A 202 -5.24 -15.12 -29.55
N THR A 203 -6.24 -14.26 -29.51
CA THR A 203 -6.63 -13.36 -30.61
C THR A 203 -6.39 -11.89 -30.31
N LYS A 204 -6.31 -11.52 -29.03
CA LYS A 204 -5.85 -10.20 -28.58
C LYS A 204 -5.08 -10.32 -27.27
N PHE A 205 -4.17 -9.39 -27.03
CA PHE A 205 -3.53 -9.24 -25.73
C PHE A 205 -3.19 -7.78 -25.45
N THR A 206 -2.95 -7.48 -24.18
CA THR A 206 -2.21 -6.27 -23.78
C THR A 206 -1.03 -6.63 -22.89
N VAL A 207 0.06 -5.89 -23.04
CA VAL A 207 1.27 -5.98 -22.20
C VAL A 207 1.58 -4.60 -21.62
N GLY A 208 1.92 -4.56 -20.34
CA GLY A 208 2.57 -3.40 -19.75
C GLY A 208 4.05 -3.44 -20.01
N ILE A 209 4.64 -2.31 -20.39
CA ILE A 209 6.06 -2.15 -20.68
C ILE A 209 6.60 -0.99 -19.85
N LEU A 210 7.72 -1.23 -19.16
CA LEU A 210 8.47 -0.24 -18.41
C LEU A 210 9.85 -0.06 -19.05
N GLY A 211 10.31 1.18 -19.17
CA GLY A 211 11.58 1.54 -19.79
C GLY A 211 12.62 1.96 -18.74
N TYR A 212 13.88 1.60 -18.98
CA TYR A 212 14.99 1.93 -18.10
C TYR A 212 16.15 2.54 -18.89
N ASP A 213 16.81 3.53 -18.29
CA ASP A 213 18.02 4.16 -18.85
C ASP A 213 19.26 3.24 -18.72
N GLU A 214 20.43 3.76 -19.10
CA GLU A 214 21.71 3.03 -19.03
C GLU A 214 22.15 2.69 -17.60
N ASN A 215 21.65 3.42 -16.60
CA ASN A 215 21.95 3.22 -15.19
C ASN A 215 20.90 2.34 -14.50
N GLY A 216 19.89 1.86 -15.25
CA GLY A 216 18.79 1.07 -14.71
C GLY A 216 17.71 1.88 -13.98
N ASN A 217 17.67 3.21 -14.17
CA ASN A 217 16.60 4.04 -13.60
C ASN A 217 15.35 3.94 -14.48
N PRO A 218 14.14 3.82 -13.89
CA PRO A 218 12.90 3.94 -14.63
C PRO A 218 12.82 5.30 -15.33
N ILE A 219 12.38 5.32 -16.59
CA ILE A 219 12.15 6.54 -17.36
C ILE A 219 10.82 6.47 -18.11
N GLU A 220 10.26 7.64 -18.42
CA GLU A 220 9.03 7.73 -19.19
C GLU A 220 9.23 7.32 -20.65
N ILE A 221 8.24 6.61 -21.18
CA ILE A 221 8.16 6.19 -22.56
C ILE A 221 7.21 7.15 -23.28
N LYS A 222 7.70 7.82 -24.32
CA LYS A 222 6.89 8.62 -25.23
C LYS A 222 6.21 7.70 -26.24
N ASN A 223 4.89 7.75 -26.32
CA ASN A 223 4.16 7.09 -27.38
C ASN A 223 4.36 7.87 -28.68
N THR A 224 4.66 7.17 -29.78
CA THR A 224 4.88 7.83 -31.09
C THR A 224 3.59 7.99 -31.89
N GLN A 225 2.49 7.38 -31.45
CA GLN A 225 1.19 7.38 -32.13
C GLN A 225 0.20 8.37 -31.50
N ASN A 226 0.46 8.80 -30.27
CA ASN A 226 -0.31 9.81 -29.56
C ASN A 226 0.62 10.58 -28.62
N ASP A 227 0.21 11.76 -28.16
CA ASP A 227 1.04 12.62 -27.30
C ASP A 227 1.20 12.10 -25.85
N TYR A 228 0.83 10.84 -25.57
CA TYR A 228 0.98 10.25 -24.24
C TYR A 228 2.44 10.03 -23.90
N THR A 229 2.82 10.42 -22.69
CA THR A 229 4.11 10.12 -22.09
C THR A 229 3.86 9.62 -20.67
N GLY A 230 4.51 8.51 -20.30
CA GLY A 230 4.40 7.96 -18.96
C GLY A 230 5.35 6.79 -18.73
N TYR A 231 5.55 6.42 -17.48
CA TYR A 231 6.43 5.29 -17.11
C TYR A 231 5.89 3.93 -17.58
N GLU A 232 4.57 3.79 -17.70
CA GLU A 232 3.91 2.58 -18.20
C GLU A 232 3.45 2.82 -19.63
N PHE A 233 3.97 2.02 -20.56
CA PHE A 233 3.45 1.94 -21.91
C PHE A 233 2.59 0.69 -22.07
N ILE A 234 1.37 0.83 -22.59
CA ILE A 234 0.50 -0.31 -22.89
C ILE A 234 0.66 -0.68 -24.38
N GLY A 235 1.30 -1.83 -24.62
CA GLY A 235 1.34 -2.46 -25.93
C GLY A 235 0.13 -3.35 -26.13
N ALA A 236 -0.47 -3.31 -27.32
CA ALA A 236 -1.60 -4.16 -27.70
C ALA A 236 -1.30 -4.94 -28.98
N GLY A 237 -1.75 -6.20 -29.02
CA GLY A 237 -1.83 -7.01 -30.23
C GLY A 237 -3.29 -7.32 -30.52
N GLU A 238 -3.75 -7.01 -31.74
CA GLU A 238 -5.13 -7.23 -32.19
C GLU A 238 -5.16 -7.97 -33.52
N ASN A 239 -6.24 -8.72 -33.78
CA ASN A 239 -6.42 -9.50 -35.01
C ASN A 239 -5.26 -10.48 -35.28
N ILE A 240 -4.72 -11.06 -34.22
CA ILE A 240 -3.63 -12.02 -34.24
C ILE A 240 -4.16 -13.44 -34.01
N SER A 241 -3.28 -14.43 -34.19
CA SER A 241 -3.57 -15.83 -33.87
C SER A 241 -2.31 -16.48 -33.31
N ILE A 242 -2.19 -16.52 -31.99
CA ILE A 242 -1.08 -17.21 -31.31
C ILE A 242 -1.59 -18.58 -30.87
N MET A 243 -1.10 -19.65 -31.49
CA MET A 243 -1.53 -21.01 -31.13
C MET A 243 -0.94 -21.43 -29.77
N PRO A 244 -1.50 -22.47 -29.12
CA PRO A 244 -0.89 -23.07 -27.93
C PRO A 244 0.59 -23.41 -28.14
N GLY A 245 1.46 -22.93 -27.24
CA GLY A 245 2.90 -23.12 -27.29
C GLY A 245 3.67 -22.23 -28.28
N GLU A 246 2.99 -21.37 -29.04
CA GLU A 246 3.65 -20.41 -29.93
C GLU A 246 4.02 -19.11 -29.21
N ALA A 247 5.06 -18.47 -29.73
CA ALA A 247 5.49 -17.14 -29.31
C ALA A 247 5.07 -16.06 -30.32
N TRP A 248 4.78 -14.87 -29.81
CA TRP A 248 4.57 -13.64 -30.57
C TRP A 248 5.66 -12.62 -30.25
N GLY A 249 6.04 -11.78 -31.22
CA GLY A 249 6.87 -10.59 -30.98
C GLY A 249 8.29 -10.62 -31.54
N GLU A 250 8.72 -11.70 -32.22
CA GLU A 250 10.06 -11.73 -32.85
C GLU A 250 10.21 -10.74 -34.01
N GLN A 251 9.12 -10.50 -34.74
CA GLN A 251 9.06 -9.64 -35.92
C GLN A 251 8.31 -8.33 -35.66
N TYR A 252 7.83 -8.12 -34.42
CA TYR A 252 6.94 -7.03 -34.07
C TYR A 252 7.46 -6.27 -32.85
N GLY A 253 7.19 -4.98 -32.80
CA GLY A 253 7.51 -4.14 -31.65
C GLY A 253 6.88 -2.76 -31.76
N TRP A 254 6.93 -2.02 -30.66
CA TRP A 254 6.42 -0.64 -30.61
C TRP A 254 7.56 0.34 -30.81
N ASN A 255 7.36 1.28 -31.74
CA ASN A 255 8.37 2.27 -32.07
C ASN A 255 8.69 3.16 -30.86
N LEU A 256 9.97 3.46 -30.71
CA LEU A 256 10.47 4.45 -29.78
C LEU A 256 10.63 5.80 -30.49
N ALA A 257 10.41 6.88 -29.75
CA ALA A 257 10.77 8.21 -30.21
C ALA A 257 12.27 8.27 -30.54
N SER A 258 12.65 9.07 -31.55
CA SER A 258 14.04 9.12 -32.01
C SER A 258 15.01 9.70 -30.98
N ASP A 259 14.52 10.47 -30.02
CA ASP A 259 15.25 11.06 -28.89
C ASP A 259 15.20 10.22 -27.60
N ASN A 260 14.68 8.99 -27.67
CA ASN A 260 14.53 8.15 -26.48
C ASN A 260 15.88 7.81 -25.81
N LYS A 261 15.86 7.63 -24.49
CA LYS A 261 17.02 7.24 -23.68
C LYS A 261 16.94 5.80 -23.16
N ILE A 262 16.00 5.01 -23.67
CA ILE A 262 15.71 3.66 -23.17
C ILE A 262 16.80 2.71 -23.63
N LYS A 263 17.38 1.97 -22.67
CA LYS A 263 18.39 0.94 -22.91
C LYS A 263 17.84 -0.46 -22.72
N THR A 264 17.02 -0.65 -21.71
CA THR A 264 16.38 -1.93 -21.42
C THR A 264 14.90 -1.71 -21.13
N ILE A 265 14.11 -2.76 -21.30
CA ILE A 265 12.68 -2.75 -20.99
C ILE A 265 12.33 -4.00 -20.19
N LEU A 266 11.33 -3.87 -19.33
CA LEU A 266 10.67 -4.98 -18.67
C LEU A 266 9.21 -4.99 -19.11
N ALA A 267 8.63 -6.17 -19.29
CA ALA A 267 7.23 -6.29 -19.68
C ALA A 267 6.50 -7.36 -18.88
N CYS A 268 5.19 -7.19 -18.76
CA CYS A 268 4.28 -8.14 -18.14
C CYS A 268 2.98 -8.23 -18.93
N VAL A 269 2.47 -9.44 -19.13
CA VAL A 269 1.15 -9.64 -19.75
C VAL A 269 0.09 -9.11 -18.81
N LYS A 270 -0.80 -8.26 -19.34
CA LYS A 270 -1.89 -7.65 -18.58
C LYS A 270 -3.21 -8.37 -18.84
N THR A 271 -3.59 -8.51 -20.10
CA THR A 271 -4.84 -9.17 -20.50
C THR A 271 -4.66 -10.05 -21.72
N LEU A 272 -5.51 -11.06 -21.83
CA LEU A 272 -5.65 -11.94 -22.99
C LEU A 272 -7.13 -12.05 -23.39
N GLU A 273 -7.40 -12.11 -24.68
CA GLU A 273 -8.68 -12.54 -25.26
C GLU A 273 -8.42 -13.74 -26.17
N PHE A 274 -9.24 -14.77 -26.01
CA PHE A 274 -9.12 -16.02 -26.75
C PHE A 274 -10.15 -16.12 -27.87
N LYS A 275 -9.91 -17.02 -28.82
CA LYS A 275 -10.81 -17.26 -29.97
C LYS A 275 -12.23 -17.67 -29.57
N ASP A 276 -12.39 -18.33 -28.41
CA ASP A 276 -13.70 -18.70 -27.86
C ASP A 276 -14.44 -17.54 -27.17
N GLY A 277 -13.84 -16.34 -27.16
CA GLY A 277 -14.37 -15.14 -26.53
C GLY A 277 -14.07 -15.01 -25.04
N SER A 278 -13.48 -16.04 -24.42
CA SER A 278 -13.06 -15.94 -23.01
C SER A 278 -11.92 -14.93 -22.85
N LYS A 279 -11.86 -14.33 -21.66
CA LYS A 279 -10.87 -13.32 -21.30
C LYS A 279 -10.13 -13.75 -20.06
N TRP A 280 -8.88 -13.31 -19.97
CA TRP A 280 -8.05 -13.49 -18.78
C TRP A 280 -7.35 -12.17 -18.48
N GLU A 281 -7.33 -11.81 -17.20
CA GLU A 281 -6.58 -10.69 -16.68
C GLU A 281 -5.56 -11.23 -15.70
N ASN A 282 -4.32 -10.75 -15.80
CA ASN A 282 -3.24 -11.23 -14.96
C ASN A 282 -3.40 -10.68 -13.52
N PRO A 283 -3.66 -11.53 -12.52
CA PRO A 283 -3.87 -11.05 -11.15
C PRO A 283 -2.64 -10.38 -10.53
N LEU A 284 -1.45 -10.67 -11.04
CA LEU A 284 -0.18 -10.11 -10.55
C LEU A 284 0.20 -8.80 -11.24
N TYR A 285 -0.55 -8.34 -12.24
CA TYR A 285 -0.14 -7.21 -13.07
C TYR A 285 0.06 -5.92 -12.25
N ASN A 286 -0.90 -5.57 -11.40
CA ASN A 286 -0.84 -4.33 -10.62
C ASN A 286 0.30 -4.34 -9.61
N ILE A 287 0.56 -5.48 -8.98
CA ILE A 287 1.68 -5.69 -8.06
C ILE A 287 3.00 -5.55 -8.81
N TRP A 288 3.16 -6.26 -9.93
CA TRP A 288 4.34 -6.15 -10.78
C TRP A 288 4.61 -4.69 -11.18
N LEU A 289 3.55 -3.97 -11.57
CA LEU A 289 3.64 -2.56 -11.97
C LEU A 289 4.14 -1.70 -10.80
N GLN A 290 3.54 -1.82 -9.61
CA GLN A 290 3.96 -1.06 -8.42
C GLN A 290 5.42 -1.36 -8.02
N GLU A 291 5.84 -2.62 -8.07
CA GLU A 291 7.21 -3.02 -7.73
C GLU A 291 8.27 -2.46 -8.69
N HIS A 292 7.92 -2.33 -9.97
CA HIS A 292 8.90 -2.03 -11.02
C HIS A 292 8.85 -0.58 -11.51
N LYS A 293 7.72 0.11 -11.38
CA LYS A 293 7.55 1.51 -11.79
C LYS A 293 8.28 2.48 -10.86
N GLU A 294 8.42 2.14 -9.58
CA GLU A 294 8.93 3.06 -8.53
C GLU A 294 10.24 2.62 -7.88
N LYS A 295 11.03 1.74 -8.53
CA LYS A 295 12.22 1.09 -7.93
C LYS A 295 13.29 2.04 -7.35
N ASN A 296 13.19 3.35 -7.58
CA ASN A 296 14.06 4.38 -6.99
C ASN A 296 13.54 5.09 -5.74
N ASN A 297 12.31 4.83 -5.27
CA ASN A 297 11.75 5.52 -4.09
C ASN A 297 11.64 4.67 -2.81
N LYS A 298 11.68 3.34 -2.89
CA LYS A 298 11.59 2.46 -1.70
C LYS A 298 12.89 2.31 -0.90
N SER A 299 14.05 2.71 -1.44
CA SER A 299 15.34 2.70 -0.72
C SER A 299 15.58 3.93 0.18
N LYS A 300 14.60 4.83 0.30
CA LYS A 300 14.69 6.06 1.11
C LYS A 300 13.68 6.12 2.27
N MET A 301 12.96 5.03 2.54
CA MET A 301 11.97 4.95 3.63
C MET A 301 12.24 3.84 4.66
N SER A 302 13.46 3.28 4.69
CA SER A 302 13.95 2.49 5.84
C SER A 302 14.65 3.38 6.86
#